data_AF-A0A169P1X2-F1
#
_entry.id   AF-A0A169P1X2-F1
#
_cell.length_a   1.000
_cell.length_b   1.000
_cell.length_c   1.000
_cell.angle_alpha   90.00
_cell.angle_beta   90.00
_cell.angle_gamma   90.00
#
_symmetry.space_group_name_H-M   'P 1'
#
loop_
_entity.id
_entity.type
_entity.pdbx_description
1 polymer ?
#
loop_
_entity_poly.entity_id
_entity_poly.type
_entity_poly.pdbx_seq_one_letter_code
_entity_poly.pdbx_strand_id
1 'polypeptide(L)'
;MSGDAPWLPAPSMPSFPSAQTHARAEEEYRMSRLPVTLTAGVGEAAVRHGVFDPALKQFDDAFRPGDGVVEDPGLRARWQTARRSALDLVLAAVAGSPWADSLVLRGSMLMSAWFGPAARAPKDIDFVVVPDTWGIEDARTDAMLDGIAEAAERLAAERGTGLALSASEAVSERIWTYERVPGRRLVIPWTAPGLPGGQVQIDFVFQEPLPTPPRRTEVAGVRVLAADRELSLAWKLMWLACDLYPAVKDLYDAVLLAEHSALRLPLLETVMRTADEWPGNRDEPLGLPVFETAAREVDWNTDLDAEAGRSEGIAPAPEVLAARQALADRLVTALAPLFEDGS
;
A
#
# COMPACT_ATOMS: atom_id res chain seq x y z
N MET A 1 8.06 20.56 -36.23
CA MET A 1 9.39 20.20 -35.70
C MET A 1 9.20 19.90 -34.23
N SER A 2 9.32 18.61 -33.89
CA SER A 2 9.20 18.07 -32.53
C SER A 2 10.41 18.51 -31.71
N GLY A 3 10.19 19.00 -30.50
CA GLY A 3 11.24 19.31 -29.55
C GLY A 3 11.05 18.40 -28.35
N ASP A 4 11.79 17.29 -28.35
CA ASP A 4 11.92 16.39 -27.20
C ASP A 4 12.55 17.16 -26.04
N ALA A 5 11.80 17.35 -24.96
CA ALA A 5 12.37 17.74 -23.69
C ALA A 5 13.07 16.51 -23.10
N PRO A 6 14.37 16.57 -22.74
CA PRO A 6 15.06 15.44 -22.17
C PRO A 6 14.50 15.14 -20.78
N TRP A 7 14.18 13.87 -20.54
CA TRP A 7 13.84 13.31 -19.23
C TRP A 7 14.87 13.76 -18.19
N LEU A 8 14.39 14.33 -17.08
CA LEU A 8 15.23 14.65 -15.93
C LEU A 8 15.92 13.37 -15.44
N PRO A 9 17.19 13.42 -15.02
CA PRO A 9 17.87 12.24 -14.48
C PRO A 9 17.13 11.75 -13.24
N ALA A 10 16.93 10.43 -13.14
CA ALA A 10 16.32 9.80 -11.99
C ALA A 10 17.10 10.13 -10.70
N PRO A 11 16.42 10.48 -9.59
CA PRO A 11 17.08 10.68 -8.30
C PRO A 11 17.76 9.37 -7.85
N SER A 12 18.97 9.49 -7.30
CA SER A 12 19.75 8.35 -6.82
C SER A 12 19.11 7.76 -5.56
N MET A 13 18.68 6.50 -5.64
CA MET A 13 18.19 5.72 -4.49
C MET A 13 19.28 5.59 -3.42
N PRO A 14 18.93 5.55 -2.11
CA PRO A 14 19.87 5.21 -1.05
C PRO A 14 20.50 3.83 -1.33
N SER A 15 21.82 3.79 -1.45
CA SER A 15 22.55 2.55 -1.68
C SER A 15 22.53 1.68 -0.43
N PHE A 16 22.15 0.41 -0.56
CA PHE A 16 22.51 -0.60 0.44
C PHE A 16 24.04 -0.73 0.52
N PRO A 17 24.63 -0.90 1.72
CA PRO A 17 26.02 -1.36 1.82
C PRO A 17 26.07 -2.80 1.30
N SER A 18 26.45 -2.99 0.04
CA SER A 18 26.44 -4.32 -0.58
C SER A 18 27.69 -5.12 -0.25
N ALA A 19 27.48 -6.40 0.07
CA ALA A 19 28.35 -7.44 -0.46
C ALA A 19 28.20 -7.43 -2.00
N GLN A 20 29.18 -6.83 -2.68
CA GLN A 20 29.11 -6.30 -4.05
C GLN A 20 28.74 -7.30 -5.17
N THR A 21 28.67 -8.62 -4.92
CA THR A 21 28.37 -9.62 -5.95
C THR A 21 26.87 -9.99 -6.01
N HIS A 22 26.14 -9.95 -4.89
CA HIS A 22 24.70 -10.18 -4.86
C HIS A 22 23.93 -9.00 -5.50
N ALA A 23 24.45 -7.78 -5.34
CA ALA A 23 23.80 -6.56 -5.84
C ALA A 23 23.63 -6.53 -7.36
N ARG A 24 24.63 -6.99 -8.13
CA ARG A 24 24.60 -6.91 -9.60
C ARG A 24 23.66 -7.94 -10.25
N ALA A 25 23.58 -9.15 -9.68
CA ALA A 25 22.65 -10.17 -10.17
C ALA A 25 21.19 -9.83 -9.82
N GLU A 26 20.96 -9.23 -8.65
CA GLU A 26 19.64 -8.69 -8.29
C GLU A 26 19.24 -7.50 -9.16
N GLU A 27 20.19 -6.61 -9.47
CA GLU A 27 19.96 -5.50 -10.40
C GLU A 27 19.63 -5.98 -11.80
N GLU A 28 20.39 -6.93 -12.36
CA GLU A 28 20.11 -7.53 -13.66
C GLU A 28 18.76 -8.25 -13.70
N TYR A 29 18.37 -8.91 -12.60
CA TYR A 29 17.04 -9.51 -12.48
C TYR A 29 15.93 -8.46 -12.58
N ARG A 30 16.03 -7.34 -11.84
CA ARG A 30 15.00 -6.29 -11.83
C ARG A 30 14.84 -5.57 -13.17
N MET A 31 15.94 -5.42 -13.90
CA MET A 31 15.95 -4.77 -15.22
C MET A 31 15.47 -5.68 -16.35
N SER A 32 15.39 -6.99 -16.14
CA SER A 32 15.11 -7.95 -17.23
C SER A 32 13.93 -8.88 -16.99
N ARG A 33 13.32 -8.84 -15.81
CA ARG A 33 12.22 -9.74 -15.44
C ARG A 33 11.09 -8.99 -14.73
N LEU A 34 9.89 -9.54 -14.88
CA LEU A 34 8.73 -9.13 -14.11
C LEU A 34 8.87 -9.56 -12.64
N PRO A 35 8.30 -8.80 -11.68
CA PRO A 35 8.24 -9.21 -10.28
C PRO A 35 7.59 -10.58 -10.12
N VAL A 36 8.17 -11.47 -9.31
CA VAL A 36 7.59 -12.82 -9.07
C VAL A 36 6.17 -12.75 -8.47
N THR A 37 5.87 -11.66 -7.78
CA THR A 37 4.57 -11.38 -7.16
C THR A 37 3.48 -11.03 -8.17
N LEU A 38 3.82 -10.79 -9.44
CA LEU A 38 2.85 -10.44 -10.48
C LEU A 38 2.01 -11.66 -10.88
N THR A 39 2.57 -12.86 -10.95
CA THR A 39 1.86 -14.02 -11.51
C THR A 39 1.43 -15.06 -10.47
N ALA A 40 1.83 -14.88 -9.20
CA ALA A 40 1.54 -15.82 -8.12
C ALA A 40 0.02 -16.03 -7.93
N GLY A 41 -0.49 -17.24 -8.13
CA GLY A 41 -1.91 -17.58 -7.94
C GLY A 41 -2.89 -17.08 -9.01
N VAL A 42 -2.46 -16.18 -9.90
CA VAL A 42 -3.28 -15.60 -10.99
C VAL A 42 -2.77 -15.92 -12.40
N GLY A 43 -1.53 -16.41 -12.51
CA GLY A 43 -0.89 -16.84 -13.76
C GLY A 43 -0.63 -15.70 -14.74
N GLU A 44 -0.35 -16.06 -15.99
CA GLU A 44 0.02 -15.14 -17.09
C GLU A 44 -1.06 -14.11 -17.44
N ALA A 45 -2.32 -14.32 -17.02
CA ALA A 45 -3.37 -13.33 -17.19
C ALA A 45 -3.03 -12.00 -16.50
N ALA A 46 -2.29 -12.05 -15.39
CA ALA A 46 -1.85 -10.85 -14.68
C ALA A 46 -0.90 -9.97 -15.48
N VAL A 47 -0.11 -10.51 -16.41
CA VAL A 47 0.80 -9.72 -17.25
C VAL A 47 0.01 -8.77 -18.15
N ARG A 48 -1.12 -9.22 -18.70
CA ARG A 48 -1.98 -8.38 -19.55
C ARG A 48 -2.80 -7.35 -18.78
N HIS A 49 -3.07 -7.62 -17.49
CA HIS A 49 -3.89 -6.77 -16.62
C HIS A 49 -3.05 -6.21 -15.46
N GLY A 50 -1.77 -5.99 -15.71
CA GLY A 50 -0.86 -5.38 -14.75
C GLY A 50 -1.26 -3.93 -14.50
N VAL A 51 -1.23 -3.51 -13.23
CA VAL A 51 -1.40 -2.12 -12.80
C VAL A 51 -0.09 -1.68 -12.20
N PHE A 52 0.37 -0.49 -12.57
CA PHE A 52 1.61 0.08 -12.06
C PHE A 52 1.57 0.14 -10.53
N ASP A 53 2.66 -0.27 -9.90
CA ASP A 53 2.85 -0.27 -8.46
C ASP A 53 4.16 0.45 -8.10
N PRO A 54 4.07 1.68 -7.56
CA PRO A 54 5.26 2.44 -7.15
C PRO A 54 6.18 1.69 -6.19
N ALA A 55 5.66 0.74 -5.39
CA ALA A 55 6.47 -0.04 -4.46
C ALA A 55 7.44 -1.01 -5.16
N LEU A 56 7.24 -1.24 -6.47
CA LEU A 56 8.04 -2.09 -7.33
C LEU A 56 8.89 -1.31 -8.33
N LYS A 57 9.03 0.02 -8.20
CA LYS A 57 9.74 0.88 -9.18
C LYS A 57 11.21 0.52 -9.43
N GLN A 58 11.81 -0.30 -8.58
CA GLN A 58 13.13 -0.89 -8.80
C GLN A 58 13.15 -1.86 -9.99
N PHE A 59 11.97 -2.29 -10.47
CA PHE A 59 11.77 -3.03 -11.72
C PHE A 59 11.39 -2.05 -12.84
N ASP A 60 11.88 -2.30 -14.05
CA ASP A 60 11.43 -1.57 -15.24
C ASP A 60 9.92 -1.74 -15.47
N ASP A 61 9.43 -2.96 -15.21
CA ASP A 61 8.02 -3.36 -15.31
C ASP A 61 7.40 -3.53 -13.91
N ALA A 62 7.27 -2.42 -13.18
CA ALA A 62 6.77 -2.35 -11.82
C ALA A 62 5.24 -2.59 -11.74
N PHE A 63 4.79 -3.82 -11.96
CA PHE A 63 3.36 -4.16 -12.02
C PHE A 63 2.90 -5.12 -10.91
N ARG A 64 1.64 -4.98 -10.52
CA ARG A 64 0.87 -5.97 -9.74
C ARG A 64 -0.42 -6.36 -10.49
N PRO A 65 -1.09 -7.46 -10.14
CA PRO A 65 -2.37 -7.82 -10.74
C PRO A 65 -3.44 -6.77 -10.46
N GLY A 66 -4.15 -6.35 -11.51
CA GLY A 66 -5.41 -5.60 -11.40
C GLY A 66 -6.64 -6.51 -11.40
N ASP A 67 -7.80 -5.98 -11.02
CA ASP A 67 -9.07 -6.71 -11.02
C ASP A 67 -9.55 -7.12 -12.43
N GLY A 68 -8.93 -6.54 -13.47
CA GLY A 68 -9.13 -6.89 -14.87
C GLY A 68 -8.79 -8.35 -15.21
N VAL A 69 -8.03 -9.06 -14.37
CA VAL A 69 -7.74 -10.50 -14.54
C VAL A 69 -9.00 -11.38 -14.57
N VAL A 70 -10.10 -10.90 -14.01
CA VAL A 70 -11.41 -11.55 -14.10
C VAL A 70 -12.33 -10.67 -14.94
N GLU A 71 -12.45 -10.93 -16.24
CA GLU A 71 -13.19 -10.06 -17.17
C GLU A 71 -14.70 -10.01 -16.92
N ASP A 72 -15.33 -11.16 -16.64
CA ASP A 72 -16.77 -11.26 -16.41
C ASP A 72 -17.19 -10.54 -15.11
N PRO A 73 -18.08 -9.53 -15.15
CA PRO A 73 -18.44 -8.74 -13.97
C PRO A 73 -19.10 -9.55 -12.84
N GLY A 74 -19.92 -10.55 -13.18
CA GLY A 74 -20.59 -11.40 -12.19
C GLY A 74 -19.60 -12.30 -11.45
N LEU A 75 -18.66 -12.90 -12.21
CA LEU A 75 -17.55 -13.68 -11.68
C LEU A 75 -16.60 -12.81 -10.87
N ARG A 76 -16.30 -11.58 -11.34
CA ARG A 76 -15.43 -10.61 -10.64
C ARG A 76 -15.98 -10.25 -9.27
N ALA A 77 -17.28 -10.00 -9.13
CA ALA A 77 -17.89 -9.69 -7.83
C ALA A 77 -17.73 -10.85 -6.83
N ARG A 78 -17.95 -12.10 -7.28
CA ARG A 78 -17.70 -13.30 -6.44
C ARG A 78 -16.22 -13.46 -6.10
N TRP A 79 -15.35 -13.22 -7.08
CA TRP A 79 -13.89 -13.27 -6.91
C TRP A 79 -13.39 -12.24 -5.90
N GLN A 80 -13.88 -10.99 -5.95
CA GLN A 80 -13.57 -9.93 -4.98
C GLN A 80 -14.06 -10.29 -3.58
N THR A 81 -15.21 -10.95 -3.45
CA THR A 81 -15.73 -11.45 -2.17
C THR A 81 -14.83 -12.56 -1.59
N ALA A 82 -14.36 -13.48 -2.44
CA ALA A 82 -13.40 -14.51 -2.06
C ALA A 82 -12.04 -13.91 -1.66
N ARG A 83 -11.54 -12.94 -2.43
CA ARG A 83 -10.32 -12.17 -2.08
C ARG A 83 -10.46 -11.50 -0.73
N ARG A 84 -11.59 -10.84 -0.47
CA ARG A 84 -11.84 -10.20 0.84
C ARG A 84 -11.82 -11.22 1.98
N SER A 85 -12.45 -12.38 1.77
CA SER A 85 -12.43 -13.47 2.75
C SER A 85 -11.01 -14.01 2.98
N ALA A 86 -10.17 -14.06 1.94
CA ALA A 86 -8.78 -14.45 2.03
C ALA A 86 -7.94 -13.44 2.83
N LEU A 87 -8.12 -12.13 2.60
CA LEU A 87 -7.50 -11.07 3.39
C LEU A 87 -7.88 -11.19 4.88
N ASP A 88 -9.17 -11.34 5.18
CA ASP A 88 -9.65 -11.48 6.55
C ASP A 88 -9.08 -12.74 7.24
N LEU A 89 -8.94 -13.84 6.50
CA LEU A 89 -8.36 -15.08 7.00
C LEU A 89 -6.87 -14.96 7.28
N VAL A 90 -6.10 -14.37 6.35
CA VAL A 90 -4.67 -14.12 6.54
C VAL A 90 -4.44 -13.18 7.74
N LEU A 91 -5.24 -12.13 7.90
CA LEU A 91 -5.15 -11.27 9.07
C LEU A 91 -5.42 -12.03 10.38
N ALA A 92 -6.40 -12.94 10.38
CA ALA A 92 -6.67 -13.81 11.52
C ALA A 92 -5.50 -14.77 11.82
N ALA A 93 -4.82 -15.29 10.79
CA ALA A 93 -3.64 -16.12 10.95
C ALA A 93 -2.47 -15.33 11.55
N VAL A 94 -2.23 -14.09 11.09
CA VAL A 94 -1.24 -13.18 11.68
C VAL A 94 -1.56 -12.90 13.15
N ALA A 95 -2.82 -12.59 13.47
CA ALA A 95 -3.26 -12.30 14.84
C ALA A 95 -3.05 -13.48 15.81
N GLY A 96 -3.14 -14.71 15.31
CA GLY A 96 -2.89 -15.93 16.08
C GLY A 96 -1.42 -16.41 16.07
N SER A 97 -0.53 -15.70 15.39
CA SER A 97 0.87 -16.11 15.20
C SER A 97 1.81 -15.61 16.31
N PRO A 98 3.01 -16.20 16.44
CA PRO A 98 4.05 -15.69 17.34
C PRO A 98 4.52 -14.26 17.04
N TRP A 99 4.21 -13.75 15.84
CA TRP A 99 4.64 -12.42 15.37
C TRP A 99 3.59 -11.32 15.59
N ALA A 100 2.42 -11.64 16.13
CA ALA A 100 1.31 -10.69 16.29
C ALA A 100 1.70 -9.41 17.05
N ASP A 101 2.54 -9.52 18.07
CA ASP A 101 3.02 -8.37 18.86
C ASP A 101 4.19 -7.62 18.20
N SER A 102 4.70 -8.10 17.06
CA SER A 102 5.76 -7.47 16.25
C SER A 102 5.25 -6.84 14.96
N LEU A 103 3.93 -6.87 14.72
CA LEU A 103 3.31 -6.43 13.47
C LEU A 103 2.21 -5.42 13.75
N VAL A 104 2.46 -4.16 13.37
CA VAL A 104 1.52 -3.04 13.54
C VAL A 104 0.78 -2.80 12.24
N LEU A 105 -0.50 -3.17 12.19
CA LEU A 105 -1.36 -2.98 11.03
C LEU A 105 -1.47 -1.49 10.69
N ARG A 106 -1.45 -1.19 9.39
CA ARG A 106 -1.75 0.12 8.81
C ARG A 106 -2.56 -0.04 7.52
N GLY A 107 -2.79 1.07 6.83
CA GLY A 107 -3.33 1.04 5.48
C GLY A 107 -4.81 0.67 5.39
N SER A 108 -5.17 0.05 4.26
CA SER A 108 -6.56 -0.03 3.79
C SER A 108 -7.48 -0.90 4.66
N MET A 109 -6.94 -1.91 5.35
CA MET A 109 -7.68 -2.75 6.29
C MET A 109 -8.25 -1.95 7.47
N LEU A 110 -7.50 -0.96 7.98
CA LEU A 110 -7.99 -0.07 9.05
C LEU A 110 -9.06 0.88 8.56
N MET A 111 -8.94 1.39 7.34
CA MET A 111 -9.96 2.25 6.73
C MET A 111 -11.31 1.53 6.68
N SER A 112 -11.32 0.26 6.25
CA SER A 112 -12.53 -0.58 6.24
C SER A 112 -13.11 -0.80 7.63
N ALA A 113 -12.28 -0.99 8.67
CA ALA A 113 -12.74 -1.14 10.05
C ALA A 113 -13.32 0.15 10.63
N TRP A 114 -12.79 1.32 10.26
CA TRP A 114 -13.23 2.62 10.79
C TRP A 114 -14.43 3.21 10.08
N PHE A 115 -14.52 3.05 8.76
CA PHE A 115 -15.49 3.75 7.92
C PHE A 115 -16.46 2.82 7.19
N GLY A 116 -16.29 1.50 7.32
CA GLY A 116 -17.21 0.51 6.76
C GLY A 116 -17.44 0.72 5.26
N PRO A 117 -18.70 0.84 4.79
CA PRO A 117 -19.01 1.06 3.37
C PRO A 117 -18.48 2.37 2.78
N ALA A 118 -18.13 3.36 3.61
CA ALA A 118 -17.53 4.60 3.12
C ALA A 118 -16.04 4.43 2.79
N ALA A 119 -15.36 3.40 3.29
CA ALA A 119 -14.02 3.08 2.84
C ALA A 119 -14.06 2.33 1.50
N ARG A 120 -13.03 2.54 0.68
CA ARG A 120 -12.74 1.65 -0.44
C ARG A 120 -12.44 0.23 0.06
N ALA A 121 -12.66 -0.77 -0.78
CA ALA A 121 -12.30 -2.14 -0.46
C ALA A 121 -10.77 -2.27 -0.26
N PRO A 122 -10.31 -2.97 0.79
CA PRO A 122 -8.89 -3.26 0.96
C PRO A 122 -8.42 -4.25 -0.11
N LYS A 123 -7.18 -4.10 -0.56
CA LYS A 123 -6.55 -4.96 -1.58
C LYS A 123 -5.37 -5.78 -1.02
N ASP A 124 -4.83 -5.33 0.10
CA ASP A 124 -3.59 -5.74 0.71
C ASP A 124 -3.68 -5.63 2.24
N ILE A 125 -2.68 -6.18 2.92
CA ILE A 125 -2.48 -6.04 4.35
C ILE A 125 -1.11 -5.40 4.58
N ASP A 126 -1.09 -4.20 5.15
CA ASP A 126 0.14 -3.45 5.40
C ASP A 126 0.55 -3.53 6.87
N PHE A 127 1.82 -3.85 7.14
CA PHE A 127 2.40 -3.87 8.47
C PHE A 127 3.64 -2.99 8.57
N VAL A 128 3.77 -2.26 9.68
CA VAL A 128 5.07 -1.81 10.19
C VAL A 128 5.60 -2.89 11.14
N VAL A 129 6.82 -3.35 10.90
CA VAL A 129 7.50 -4.34 11.75
C VAL A 129 8.16 -3.61 12.93
N VAL A 130 7.89 -4.10 14.14
CA VAL A 130 8.44 -3.55 15.39
C VAL A 130 9.21 -4.60 16.19
N PRO A 131 10.24 -4.22 16.95
CA PRO A 131 10.83 -2.88 17.05
C PRO A 131 11.52 -2.44 15.74
N ASP A 132 11.80 -1.14 15.60
CA ASP A 132 12.54 -0.56 14.47
C ASP A 132 13.97 -1.12 14.29
N THR A 133 14.50 -1.79 15.31
CA THR A 133 15.75 -2.57 15.24
C THR A 133 15.60 -3.90 14.51
N TRP A 134 14.39 -4.29 14.09
CA TRP A 134 14.17 -5.47 13.25
C TRP A 134 14.59 -5.21 11.80
N GLY A 135 15.68 -5.86 11.40
CA GLY A 135 16.25 -5.74 10.07
C GLY A 135 15.55 -6.62 9.03
N ILE A 136 15.38 -6.08 7.83
CA ILE A 136 14.82 -6.81 6.67
C ILE A 136 15.62 -8.08 6.32
N GLU A 137 16.93 -8.10 6.59
CA GLU A 137 17.83 -9.23 6.30
C GLU A 137 18.03 -10.17 7.51
N ASP A 138 17.33 -9.94 8.62
CA ASP A 138 17.43 -10.83 9.78
C ASP A 138 16.86 -12.22 9.43
N ALA A 139 17.49 -13.31 9.87
CA ALA A 139 16.97 -14.67 9.64
C ALA A 139 15.55 -14.90 10.22
N ARG A 140 15.17 -14.13 11.25
CA ARG A 140 13.81 -14.14 11.80
C ARG A 140 12.77 -13.55 10.85
N THR A 141 13.18 -12.74 9.87
CA THR A 141 12.29 -12.17 8.84
C THR A 141 11.80 -13.26 7.91
N ASP A 142 12.69 -14.08 7.33
CA ASP A 142 12.26 -15.19 6.47
C ASP A 142 11.40 -16.20 7.25
N ALA A 143 11.79 -16.53 8.49
CA ALA A 143 10.99 -17.39 9.37
C ALA A 143 9.58 -16.82 9.66
N MET A 144 9.45 -15.48 9.75
CA MET A 144 8.15 -14.81 9.90
C MET A 144 7.31 -14.93 8.64
N LEU A 145 7.88 -14.67 7.45
CA LEU A 145 7.15 -14.74 6.19
C LEU A 145 6.63 -16.15 5.92
N ASP A 146 7.50 -17.15 6.03
CA ASP A 146 7.16 -18.56 5.83
C ASP A 146 6.08 -19.00 6.83
N GLY A 147 6.29 -18.67 8.10
CA GLY A 147 5.38 -19.08 9.16
C GLY A 147 4.01 -18.40 9.11
N ILE A 148 3.89 -17.17 8.60
CA ILE A 148 2.61 -16.52 8.30
C ILE A 148 1.89 -17.27 7.18
N ALA A 149 2.59 -17.63 6.11
CA ALA A 149 2.01 -18.38 4.99
C ALA A 149 1.47 -19.74 5.45
N GLU A 150 2.27 -20.49 6.21
CA GLU A 150 1.85 -21.77 6.78
C GLU A 150 0.69 -21.63 7.77
N ALA A 151 0.68 -20.58 8.61
CA ALA A 151 -0.41 -20.34 9.54
C ALA A 151 -1.73 -20.04 8.80
N ALA A 152 -1.65 -19.29 7.70
CA ALA A 152 -2.80 -18.98 6.87
C ALA A 152 -3.36 -20.23 6.16
N GLU A 153 -2.48 -21.07 5.59
CA GLU A 153 -2.87 -22.36 5.00
C GLU A 153 -3.55 -23.28 6.03
N ARG A 154 -2.95 -23.46 7.22
CA ARG A 154 -3.54 -24.28 8.30
C ARG A 154 -4.90 -23.75 8.72
N LEU A 155 -5.03 -22.45 8.95
CA LEU A 155 -6.29 -21.82 9.36
C LEU A 155 -7.38 -21.96 8.28
N ALA A 156 -7.01 -21.89 7.00
CA ALA A 156 -7.94 -22.13 5.89
C ALA A 156 -8.46 -23.57 5.88
N ALA A 157 -7.58 -24.54 6.03
CA ALA A 157 -7.94 -25.95 6.12
C ALA A 157 -8.85 -26.23 7.33
N GLU A 158 -8.55 -25.66 8.50
CA GLU A 158 -9.34 -25.82 9.73
C GLU A 158 -10.75 -25.24 9.61
N ARG A 159 -10.92 -24.09 8.96
CA ARG A 159 -12.23 -23.45 8.81
C ARG A 159 -13.12 -24.13 7.76
N GLY A 160 -12.54 -24.84 6.78
CA GLY A 160 -13.29 -25.60 5.78
C GLY A 160 -14.22 -24.75 4.91
N THR A 161 -13.89 -23.48 4.65
CA THR A 161 -14.75 -22.52 3.92
C THR A 161 -14.75 -22.72 2.39
N GLY A 162 -14.01 -23.71 1.88
CA GLY A 162 -13.76 -23.90 0.45
C GLY A 162 -12.72 -22.95 -0.14
N LEU A 163 -12.23 -21.98 0.64
CA LEU A 163 -11.04 -21.20 0.31
C LEU A 163 -9.80 -21.96 0.74
N ALA A 164 -8.86 -22.21 -0.17
CA ALA A 164 -7.56 -22.78 0.13
C ALA A 164 -6.46 -21.75 -0.13
N LEU A 165 -5.52 -21.61 0.79
CA LEU A 165 -4.29 -20.83 0.63
C LEU A 165 -3.12 -21.80 0.48
N SER A 166 -2.11 -21.46 -0.32
CA SER A 166 -0.96 -22.32 -0.58
C SER A 166 0.32 -21.71 -0.01
N ALA A 167 0.81 -22.27 1.09
CA ALA A 167 2.05 -21.81 1.71
C ALA A 167 3.27 -22.16 0.83
N SER A 168 3.27 -23.33 0.20
CA SER A 168 4.36 -23.78 -0.68
C SER A 168 4.47 -22.99 -1.98
N GLU A 169 3.40 -22.31 -2.40
CA GLU A 169 3.41 -21.41 -3.56
C GLU A 169 3.54 -19.94 -3.15
N ALA A 170 3.69 -19.64 -1.86
CA ALA A 170 3.91 -18.29 -1.41
C ALA A 170 5.27 -17.79 -1.92
N VAL A 171 5.28 -16.55 -2.42
CA VAL A 171 6.49 -15.90 -2.91
C VAL A 171 6.68 -14.59 -2.17
N SER A 172 7.94 -14.16 -2.03
CA SER A 172 8.23 -12.84 -1.49
C SER A 172 9.19 -12.07 -2.38
N GLU A 173 9.05 -10.75 -2.36
CA GLU A 173 9.85 -9.82 -3.16
C GLU A 173 10.29 -8.65 -2.29
N ARG A 174 11.48 -8.11 -2.54
CA ARG A 174 11.88 -6.85 -1.90
C ARG A 174 11.10 -5.72 -2.57
N ILE A 175 10.53 -4.84 -1.75
CA ILE A 175 9.81 -3.65 -2.20
C ILE A 175 10.41 -2.39 -1.57
N TRP A 176 10.21 -1.26 -2.25
CA TRP A 176 10.46 0.06 -1.68
C TRP A 176 9.11 0.73 -1.43
N THR A 177 8.56 0.46 -0.25
CA THR A 177 7.25 0.99 0.13
C THR A 177 7.33 2.51 0.20
N TYR A 178 6.63 3.18 -0.72
CA TYR A 178 6.64 4.64 -0.90
C TYR A 178 8.06 5.21 -1.09
N GLU A 179 8.95 4.46 -1.75
CA GLU A 179 10.30 4.91 -2.14
C GLU A 179 11.30 5.15 -1.00
N ARG A 180 10.92 4.90 0.26
CA ARG A 180 11.62 5.48 1.43
C ARG A 180 12.25 4.46 2.36
N VAL A 181 11.55 3.36 2.60
CA VAL A 181 11.90 2.39 3.65
C VAL A 181 11.96 0.98 3.06
N PRO A 182 12.91 0.15 3.53
CA PRO A 182 13.04 -1.21 3.04
C PRO A 182 11.80 -2.01 3.41
N GLY A 183 11.25 -2.73 2.42
CA GLY A 183 10.09 -3.58 2.63
C GLY A 183 10.22 -4.96 2.03
N ARG A 184 9.39 -5.88 2.53
CA ARG A 184 9.14 -7.20 1.92
C ARG A 184 7.66 -7.30 1.60
N ARG A 185 7.36 -7.69 0.37
CA ARG A 185 6.02 -8.13 -0.02
C ARG A 185 5.97 -9.65 0.04
N LEU A 186 5.01 -10.20 0.75
CA LEU A 186 4.63 -11.60 0.72
C LEU A 186 3.33 -11.74 -0.06
N VAL A 187 3.30 -12.65 -1.02
CA VAL A 187 2.10 -13.00 -1.76
C VAL A 187 1.78 -14.46 -1.51
N ILE A 188 0.56 -14.72 -1.02
CA ILE A 188 0.03 -16.07 -0.78
C ILE A 188 -1.09 -16.34 -1.80
N PRO A 189 -0.89 -17.29 -2.73
CA PRO A 189 -1.94 -17.73 -3.64
C PRO A 189 -3.13 -18.33 -2.89
N TRP A 190 -4.33 -18.08 -3.41
CA TRP A 190 -5.55 -18.73 -2.95
C TRP A 190 -6.37 -19.29 -4.12
N THR A 191 -7.13 -20.33 -3.83
CA THR A 191 -8.12 -20.92 -4.74
C THR A 191 -9.47 -21.07 -4.06
N ALA A 192 -10.53 -21.06 -4.85
CA ALA A 192 -11.89 -21.30 -4.39
C ALA A 192 -12.72 -21.93 -5.52
N PRO A 193 -13.68 -22.84 -5.21
CA PRO A 193 -14.50 -23.51 -6.21
C PRO A 193 -15.16 -22.54 -7.19
N GLY A 194 -14.94 -22.78 -8.50
CA GLY A 194 -15.56 -22.00 -9.57
C GLY A 194 -15.01 -20.59 -9.76
N LEU A 195 -13.85 -20.26 -9.16
CA LEU A 195 -13.15 -18.97 -9.32
C LEU A 195 -11.75 -19.19 -9.93
N PRO A 196 -11.21 -18.22 -10.69
CA PRO A 196 -9.92 -18.34 -11.39
C PRO A 196 -8.66 -18.34 -10.50
N GLY A 197 -8.80 -18.52 -9.18
CA GLY A 197 -7.71 -18.31 -8.23
C GLY A 197 -7.39 -16.82 -8.02
N GLY A 198 -6.57 -16.51 -7.04
CA GLY A 198 -6.13 -15.15 -6.76
C GLY A 198 -4.97 -15.13 -5.79
N GLN A 199 -4.66 -13.93 -5.28
CA GLN A 199 -3.58 -13.76 -4.33
C GLN A 199 -3.97 -12.85 -3.17
N VAL A 200 -3.38 -13.09 -1.99
CA VAL A 200 -3.34 -12.14 -0.87
C VAL A 200 -1.96 -11.51 -0.85
N GLN A 201 -1.91 -10.18 -0.90
CA GLN A 201 -0.70 -9.40 -0.76
C GLN A 201 -0.56 -8.89 0.67
N ILE A 202 0.63 -9.04 1.24
CA ILE A 202 1.00 -8.58 2.57
C ILE A 202 2.31 -7.80 2.45
N ASP A 203 2.29 -6.53 2.81
CA ASP A 203 3.46 -5.67 2.72
C ASP A 203 3.99 -5.38 4.14
N PHE A 204 5.28 -5.61 4.32
CA PHE A 204 5.99 -5.39 5.58
C PHE A 204 7.01 -4.29 5.38
N VAL A 205 6.94 -3.25 6.20
CA VAL A 205 7.94 -2.19 6.26
C VAL A 205 8.82 -2.40 7.49
N PHE A 206 10.13 -2.37 7.29
CA PHE A 206 11.12 -2.56 8.34
C PHE A 206 11.81 -1.25 8.69
N GLN A 207 12.23 -1.13 9.94
CA GLN A 207 13.02 0.01 10.44
C GLN A 207 12.34 1.38 10.28
N GLU A 208 11.04 1.42 10.00
CA GLU A 208 10.23 2.64 10.03
C GLU A 208 9.89 2.96 11.49
N PRO A 209 10.32 4.11 12.03
CA PRO A 209 9.98 4.49 13.39
C PRO A 209 8.48 4.72 13.52
N LEU A 210 7.90 4.36 14.67
CA LEU A 210 6.51 4.64 15.01
C LEU A 210 6.42 5.81 15.98
N PRO A 211 6.01 7.02 15.53
CA PRO A 211 5.96 8.21 16.39
C PRO A 211 4.90 8.14 17.49
N THR A 212 3.91 7.27 17.34
CA THR A 212 2.90 6.98 18.36
C THR A 212 2.88 5.48 18.68
N PRO A 213 2.60 5.10 19.94
CA PRO A 213 2.53 3.70 20.31
C PRO A 213 1.33 3.02 19.61
N PRO A 214 1.49 1.78 19.14
CA PRO A 214 0.40 1.05 18.50
C PRO A 214 -0.72 0.72 19.49
N ARG A 215 -1.94 0.61 18.98
CA ARG A 215 -3.15 0.29 19.77
C ARG A 215 -3.71 -1.06 19.34
N ARG A 216 -4.26 -1.81 20.30
CA ARG A 216 -5.01 -3.02 19.99
C ARG A 216 -6.37 -2.65 19.39
N THR A 217 -6.54 -2.94 18.10
CA THR A 217 -7.72 -2.57 17.32
C THR A 217 -8.40 -3.82 16.79
N GLU A 218 -9.73 -3.81 16.75
CA GLU A 218 -10.52 -4.88 16.14
C GLU A 218 -10.67 -4.64 14.64
N VAL A 219 -10.22 -5.59 13.82
CA VAL A 219 -10.27 -5.54 12.36
C VAL A 219 -10.65 -6.93 11.86
N ALA A 220 -11.65 -7.02 11.00
CA ALA A 220 -12.13 -8.31 10.46
C ALA A 220 -12.46 -9.37 11.56
N GLY A 221 -12.91 -8.92 12.73
CA GLY A 221 -13.25 -9.80 13.86
C GLY A 221 -12.05 -10.34 14.66
N VAL A 222 -10.82 -9.86 14.39
CA VAL A 222 -9.62 -10.19 15.17
C VAL A 222 -9.00 -8.94 15.81
N ARG A 223 -8.27 -9.13 16.91
CA ARG A 223 -7.58 -8.05 17.63
C ARG A 223 -6.11 -8.05 17.24
N VAL A 224 -5.64 -6.96 16.64
CA VAL A 224 -4.24 -6.79 16.20
C VAL A 224 -3.66 -5.48 16.73
N LEU A 225 -2.33 -5.37 16.81
CA LEU A 225 -1.69 -4.07 16.98
C LEU A 225 -1.89 -3.26 15.69
N ALA A 226 -2.20 -1.98 15.83
CA ALA A 226 -2.49 -1.10 14.71
C ALA A 226 -2.08 0.36 14.99
N ALA A 227 -1.77 1.09 13.92
CA ALA A 227 -1.72 2.54 13.96
C ALA A 227 -3.12 3.12 14.24
N ASP A 228 -3.17 4.29 14.87
CA ASP A 228 -4.42 5.02 15.04
C ASP A 228 -4.70 5.95 13.84
N ARG A 229 -5.89 6.57 13.84
CA ARG A 229 -6.33 7.43 12.74
C ARG A 229 -5.44 8.65 12.57
N GLU A 230 -4.90 9.18 13.67
CA GLU A 230 -4.04 10.37 13.64
C GLU A 230 -2.74 10.06 12.88
N LEU A 231 -2.07 8.96 13.23
CA LEU A 231 -0.85 8.54 12.53
C LEU A 231 -1.14 8.14 11.07
N SER A 232 -2.23 7.43 10.82
CA SER A 232 -2.66 7.10 9.45
C SER A 232 -2.87 8.35 8.60
N LEU A 233 -3.47 9.41 9.14
CA LEU A 233 -3.64 10.67 8.42
C LEU A 233 -2.30 11.35 8.15
N ALA A 234 -1.43 11.43 9.15
CA ALA A 234 -0.10 12.03 8.99
C ALA A 234 0.71 11.35 7.86
N TRP A 235 0.66 10.02 7.79
CA TRP A 235 1.28 9.27 6.73
C TRP A 235 0.67 9.55 5.35
N LYS A 236 -0.66 9.59 5.23
CA LYS A 236 -1.33 9.89 3.96
C LYS A 236 -0.97 11.28 3.44
N LEU A 237 -0.91 12.27 4.33
CA LEU A 237 -0.50 13.63 3.99
C LEU A 237 0.96 13.70 3.53
N MET A 238 1.86 13.00 4.20
CA MET A 238 3.25 12.89 3.78
C MET A 238 3.38 12.25 2.39
N TRP A 239 2.67 11.13 2.11
CA TRP A 239 2.71 10.48 0.79
C TRP A 239 2.20 11.40 -0.31
N LEU A 240 1.08 12.08 -0.06
CA LEU A 240 0.53 13.05 -1.02
C LEU A 240 1.52 14.17 -1.33
N ALA A 241 2.24 14.66 -0.33
CA ALA A 241 3.15 15.78 -0.48
C ALA A 241 4.52 15.41 -1.10
N CYS A 242 4.99 14.18 -0.91
CA CYS A 242 6.40 13.84 -1.13
C CYS A 242 6.64 12.64 -2.05
N ASP A 243 5.66 11.74 -2.23
CA ASP A 243 5.86 10.62 -3.14
C ASP A 243 5.93 11.12 -4.59
N LEU A 244 6.80 10.50 -5.39
CA LEU A 244 6.92 10.80 -6.83
C LEU A 244 5.63 10.45 -7.60
N TYR A 245 4.83 9.52 -7.07
CA TYR A 245 3.58 9.04 -7.65
C TYR A 245 2.43 9.13 -6.63
N PRO A 246 1.96 10.34 -6.29
CA PRO A 246 0.91 10.51 -5.28
C PRO A 246 -0.40 9.92 -5.81
N ALA A 247 -0.92 8.89 -5.16
CA ALA A 247 -2.05 8.13 -5.69
C ALA A 247 -3.41 8.64 -5.19
N VAL A 248 -4.42 8.60 -6.06
CA VAL A 248 -5.81 9.00 -5.72
C VAL A 248 -6.39 8.26 -4.51
N LYS A 249 -6.01 6.99 -4.31
CA LYS A 249 -6.45 6.21 -3.14
C LYS A 249 -6.00 6.85 -1.82
N ASP A 250 -4.84 7.51 -1.82
CA ASP A 250 -4.28 8.15 -0.65
C ASP A 250 -4.95 9.49 -0.38
N LEU A 251 -5.33 10.24 -1.43
CA LEU A 251 -6.20 11.42 -1.31
C LEU A 251 -7.56 11.04 -0.73
N TYR A 252 -8.18 9.99 -1.25
CA TYR A 252 -9.47 9.53 -0.75
C TYR A 252 -9.42 9.12 0.72
N ASP A 253 -8.41 8.33 1.10
CA ASP A 253 -8.21 7.90 2.48
C ASP A 253 -7.91 9.12 3.40
N ALA A 254 -7.11 10.09 2.92
CA ALA A 254 -6.80 11.32 3.65
C ALA A 254 -8.05 12.18 3.92
N VAL A 255 -8.94 12.33 2.93
CA VAL A 255 -10.21 13.06 3.10
C VAL A 255 -11.05 12.42 4.21
N LEU A 256 -11.25 11.09 4.14
CA LEU A 256 -12.04 10.38 5.15
C LEU A 256 -11.44 10.52 6.55
N LEU A 257 -10.11 10.42 6.66
CA LEU A 257 -9.42 10.57 7.93
C LEU A 257 -9.51 12.01 8.47
N ALA A 258 -9.24 13.02 7.65
CA ALA A 258 -9.25 14.43 8.04
C ALA A 258 -10.64 14.91 8.50
N GLU A 259 -11.71 14.45 7.85
CA GLU A 259 -13.07 14.79 8.25
C GLU A 259 -13.51 14.15 9.57
N HIS A 260 -12.82 13.10 10.02
CA HIS A 260 -13.26 12.28 11.17
C HIS A 260 -12.19 12.11 12.26
N SER A 261 -11.07 12.83 12.18
CA SER A 261 -9.97 12.75 13.14
C SER A 261 -9.22 14.07 13.20
N ALA A 262 -8.92 14.52 14.42
CA ALA A 262 -8.03 15.66 14.60
C ALA A 262 -6.57 15.20 14.44
N LEU A 263 -5.81 15.90 13.59
CA LEU A 263 -4.37 15.76 13.48
C LEU A 263 -3.69 16.86 14.29
N ARG A 264 -2.62 16.55 15.02
CA ARG A 264 -1.76 17.56 15.62
C ARG A 264 -0.59 17.86 14.70
N LEU A 265 -0.33 19.14 14.44
CA LEU A 265 0.77 19.58 13.58
C LEU A 265 2.13 18.99 14.01
N PRO A 266 2.49 18.94 15.31
CA PRO A 266 3.74 18.32 15.74
C PRO A 266 3.89 16.85 15.35
N LEU A 267 2.79 16.08 15.26
CA LEU A 267 2.86 14.69 14.80
C LEU A 267 3.16 14.62 13.31
N LEU A 268 2.49 15.45 12.51
CA LEU A 268 2.74 15.54 11.06
C LEU A 268 4.19 15.93 10.78
N GLU A 269 4.69 16.95 11.48
CA GLU A 269 6.09 17.36 11.37
C GLU A 269 7.06 16.26 11.79
N THR A 270 6.75 15.53 12.86
CA THR A 270 7.57 14.38 13.31
C THR A 270 7.62 13.31 12.24
N VAL A 271 6.48 12.95 11.64
CA VAL A 271 6.40 11.95 10.56
C VAL A 271 7.23 12.38 9.36
N MET A 272 7.05 13.61 8.88
CA MET A 272 7.82 14.14 7.74
C MET A 272 9.33 14.20 8.02
N ARG A 273 9.74 14.70 9.18
CA ARG A 273 11.16 14.81 9.53
C ARG A 273 11.82 13.46 9.71
N THR A 274 11.12 12.51 10.32
CA THR A 274 11.64 11.15 10.56
C THR A 274 11.81 10.37 9.25
N ALA A 275 10.92 10.62 8.28
CA ALA A 275 11.02 10.05 6.95
C ALA A 275 12.04 10.77 6.05
N ASP A 276 12.64 11.88 6.50
CA ASP A 276 13.45 12.80 5.69
C ASP A 276 12.70 13.47 4.52
N GLU A 277 11.37 13.55 4.62
CA GLU A 277 10.45 14.03 3.59
C GLU A 277 9.88 15.42 3.92
N TRP A 278 10.76 16.35 4.31
CA TRP A 278 10.28 17.72 4.54
C TRP A 278 10.09 18.43 3.19
N PRO A 279 8.89 18.96 2.89
CA PRO A 279 8.67 19.67 1.65
C PRO A 279 9.45 21.00 1.66
N GLY A 280 10.33 21.19 0.67
CA GLY A 280 11.14 22.40 0.55
C GLY A 280 12.26 22.50 1.59
N ASN A 281 12.48 23.69 2.15
CA ASN A 281 13.54 23.91 3.13
C ASN A 281 13.10 23.47 4.54
N ARG A 282 13.94 22.69 5.25
CA ARG A 282 13.66 22.13 6.59
C ARG A 282 13.39 23.17 7.68
N ASP A 283 13.84 24.40 7.44
CA ASP A 283 13.68 25.56 8.33
C ASP A 283 12.39 26.35 8.04
N GLU A 284 11.73 26.12 6.91
CA GLU A 284 10.44 26.74 6.58
C GLU A 284 9.29 25.97 7.26
N PRO A 285 8.28 26.67 7.81
CA PRO A 285 7.15 26.02 8.45
C PRO A 285 6.31 25.25 7.42
N LEU A 286 5.77 24.11 7.86
CA LEU A 286 4.84 23.34 7.05
C LEU A 286 3.51 24.11 6.93
N GLY A 287 3.05 24.35 5.71
CA GLY A 287 1.83 25.12 5.45
C GLY A 287 0.80 24.37 4.62
N LEU A 288 -0.46 24.79 4.75
CA LEU A 288 -1.59 24.30 3.95
C LEU A 288 -1.33 24.28 2.43
N PRO A 289 -0.63 25.27 1.82
CA PRO A 289 -0.37 25.27 0.37
C PRO A 289 0.34 24.02 -0.17
N VAL A 290 1.14 23.34 0.65
CA VAL A 290 1.78 22.06 0.26
C VAL A 290 0.70 21.02 -0.08
N PHE A 291 -0.33 20.92 0.76
CA PHE A 291 -1.41 19.95 0.59
C PHE A 291 -2.44 20.38 -0.45
N GLU A 292 -2.62 21.68 -0.67
CA GLU A 292 -3.43 22.19 -1.78
C GLU A 292 -2.85 21.77 -3.14
N THR A 293 -1.54 21.91 -3.32
CA THR A 293 -0.83 21.47 -4.53
C THR A 293 -0.89 19.95 -4.66
N ALA A 294 -0.51 19.22 -3.62
CA ALA A 294 -0.54 17.76 -3.61
C ALA A 294 -1.90 17.17 -3.98
N ALA A 295 -3.00 17.71 -3.44
CA ALA A 295 -4.34 17.22 -3.71
C ALA A 295 -4.79 17.43 -5.18
N ARG A 296 -4.19 18.41 -5.89
CA ARG A 296 -4.49 18.69 -7.30
C ARG A 296 -3.63 17.87 -8.26
N GLU A 297 -2.44 17.46 -7.82
CA GLU A 297 -1.44 16.78 -8.64
C GLU A 297 -1.46 15.25 -8.52
N VAL A 298 -2.40 14.69 -7.74
CA VAL A 298 -2.53 13.23 -7.62
C VAL A 298 -2.74 12.55 -8.98
N ASP A 299 -2.12 11.38 -9.13
CA ASP A 299 -2.32 10.54 -10.29
C ASP A 299 -3.67 9.81 -10.18
N TRP A 300 -4.59 10.18 -11.07
CA TRP A 300 -5.93 9.62 -11.16
C TRP A 300 -5.98 8.29 -11.93
N ASN A 301 -4.91 7.93 -12.65
CA ASN A 301 -4.85 6.70 -13.44
C ASN A 301 -4.45 5.49 -12.60
N THR A 302 -4.03 5.68 -11.34
CA THR A 302 -3.37 4.64 -10.54
C THR A 302 -4.25 3.62 -9.83
N ASP A 303 -5.59 3.73 -9.80
CA ASP A 303 -6.40 2.66 -9.20
C ASP A 303 -7.92 2.76 -9.47
N LEU A 304 -8.52 3.94 -9.34
CA LEU A 304 -9.99 4.07 -9.41
C LEU A 304 -10.53 4.10 -10.85
N ASP A 305 -9.78 4.68 -11.78
CA ASP A 305 -10.18 4.75 -13.20
C ASP A 305 -9.82 3.47 -13.98
N ALA A 306 -8.73 2.78 -13.60
CA ALA A 306 -8.38 1.48 -14.15
C ALA A 306 -9.43 0.40 -13.81
N GLU A 307 -10.02 0.46 -12.61
CA GLU A 307 -11.13 -0.43 -12.20
C GLU A 307 -12.45 -0.14 -12.92
N ALA A 308 -12.65 1.10 -13.36
CA ALA A 308 -13.80 1.50 -14.16
C ALA A 308 -13.67 1.12 -15.66
N GLY A 309 -12.57 0.49 -16.06
CA GLY A 309 -12.33 0.06 -17.45
C GLY A 309 -12.18 1.23 -18.43
N ARG A 310 -11.77 2.41 -17.97
CA ARG A 310 -11.57 3.58 -18.84
C ARG A 310 -10.20 3.50 -19.51
N SER A 311 -10.21 3.56 -20.85
CA SER A 311 -9.00 3.56 -21.67
C SER A 311 -8.20 4.85 -21.52
N GLU A 312 -6.88 4.72 -21.53
CA GLU A 312 -5.94 5.85 -21.64
C GLU A 312 -6.28 6.72 -22.85
N GLY A 313 -6.20 8.05 -22.69
CA GLY A 313 -6.30 9.01 -23.80
C GLY A 313 -7.68 9.66 -24.04
N ILE A 314 -8.70 9.33 -23.23
CA ILE A 314 -9.98 10.06 -23.23
C ILE A 314 -9.99 11.05 -22.07
N ALA A 315 -10.18 12.34 -22.37
CA ALA A 315 -10.34 13.35 -21.33
C ALA A 315 -11.52 12.98 -20.41
N PRO A 316 -11.35 13.03 -19.08
CA PRO A 316 -12.41 12.68 -18.15
C PRO A 316 -13.63 13.58 -18.38
N ALA A 317 -14.82 13.00 -18.27
CA ALA A 317 -16.07 13.75 -18.37
C ALA A 317 -16.11 14.88 -17.31
N PRO A 318 -16.81 16.00 -17.57
CA PRO A 318 -16.89 17.12 -16.63
C PRO A 318 -17.34 16.74 -15.22
N GLU A 319 -18.22 15.74 -15.07
CA GLU A 319 -18.69 15.26 -13.77
C GLU A 319 -17.58 14.56 -12.98
N VAL A 320 -16.69 13.84 -13.68
CA VAL A 320 -15.51 13.21 -13.06
C VAL A 320 -14.56 14.31 -12.59
N LEU A 321 -14.26 15.31 -13.43
CA LEU A 321 -13.42 16.45 -13.03
C LEU A 321 -14.00 17.20 -11.82
N ALA A 322 -15.32 17.41 -11.78
CA ALA A 322 -15.98 18.03 -10.64
C ALA A 322 -15.87 17.17 -9.36
N ALA A 323 -16.01 15.85 -9.47
CA ALA A 323 -15.82 14.94 -8.33
C ALA A 323 -14.37 14.94 -7.82
N ARG A 324 -13.39 15.00 -8.75
CA ARG A 324 -11.96 15.12 -8.42
C ARG A 324 -11.68 16.41 -7.64
N GLN A 325 -12.16 17.54 -8.16
CA GLN A 325 -12.03 18.84 -7.50
C GLN A 325 -12.70 18.83 -6.12
N ALA A 326 -13.89 18.25 -5.99
CA ALA A 326 -14.60 18.16 -4.72
C ALA A 326 -13.84 17.37 -3.65
N LEU A 327 -13.07 16.33 -4.02
CA LEU A 327 -12.21 15.62 -3.06
C LEU A 327 -11.06 16.49 -2.58
N ALA A 328 -10.38 17.20 -3.49
CA ALA A 328 -9.30 18.12 -3.12
C ALA A 328 -9.80 19.24 -2.19
N ASP A 329 -10.93 19.87 -2.52
CA ASP A 329 -11.53 20.95 -1.73
C ASP A 329 -11.92 20.48 -0.33
N ARG A 330 -12.45 19.25 -0.22
CA ARG A 330 -12.79 18.63 1.08
C ARG A 330 -11.56 18.41 1.94
N LEU A 331 -10.46 17.89 1.37
CA LEU A 331 -9.22 17.72 2.11
C LEU A 331 -8.71 19.06 2.65
N VAL A 332 -8.60 20.07 1.78
CA VAL A 332 -8.09 21.40 2.15
C VAL A 332 -8.97 22.03 3.24
N THR A 333 -10.30 21.94 3.10
CA THR A 333 -11.24 22.45 4.11
C THR A 333 -11.07 21.75 5.45
N ALA A 334 -10.91 20.42 5.46
CA ALA A 334 -10.71 19.66 6.68
C ALA A 334 -9.35 19.94 7.35
N LEU A 335 -8.33 20.28 6.55
CA LEU A 335 -6.99 20.62 7.05
C LEU A 335 -6.83 22.07 7.49
N ALA A 336 -7.66 23.01 7.02
CA ALA A 336 -7.50 24.43 7.32
C ALA A 336 -7.33 24.75 8.82
N PRO A 337 -8.15 24.19 9.75
CA PRO A 337 -7.99 24.47 11.18
C PRO A 337 -6.63 24.05 11.76
N LEU A 338 -5.96 23.05 11.16
CA LEU A 338 -4.64 22.59 11.59
C LEU A 338 -3.57 23.68 11.46
N PHE A 339 -3.73 24.58 10.48
CA PHE A 339 -2.74 25.59 10.11
C PHE A 339 -3.15 27.02 10.50
N GLU A 340 -4.39 27.23 10.96
CA GLU A 340 -4.88 28.53 11.45
C GLU A 340 -4.38 28.84 12.88
N ASP A 341 -4.27 27.82 13.75
CA ASP A 341 -3.89 27.96 15.16
C ASP A 341 -2.37 28.13 15.40
N GLY A 342 -1.56 28.14 14.34
CA GLY A 342 -0.08 28.17 14.39
C GLY A 342 0.56 29.43 13.79
N SER A 343 -0.22 30.45 13.43
CA SER A 343 0.26 31.73 12.86
C SER A 343 0.42 32.86 13.87
#